data_AF-V5H8P0-F1
#
_entry.id   AF-V5H8P0-F1
#
_cell.length_a   1.000
_cell.length_b   1.000
_cell.length_c   1.000
_cell.angle_alpha   90.00
_cell.angle_beta   90.00
_cell.angle_gamma   90.00
#
_symmetry.space_group_name_H-M   'P 1'
#
loop_
_entity.id
_entity.type
_entity.pdbx_description
1 polymer ?
#
loop_
_entity_poly.entity_id
_entity_poly.type
_entity_poly.pdbx_seq_one_letter_code
_entity_poly.pdbx_strand_id
1 'polypeptide(L)'
;MQHVTKKGKPKIVEKCRLPLTGLRCVDLIITDMCVFEVHEDQGLTLVEITEGLAVEDIIRSTACDFKVSPDLKRMQQADML
;
A
#
# COMPACT_ATOMS: atom_id res chain seq x y z
N MET A 1 3.92 6.55 4.21
CA MET A 1 4.37 5.95 5.49
C MET A 1 5.30 4.78 5.21
N GLN A 2 6.12 4.32 6.16
CA GLN A 2 6.83 3.03 5.97
C GLN A 2 5.83 1.86 5.92
N HIS A 3 6.00 0.92 5.00
CA HIS A 3 5.07 -0.18 4.71
C HIS A 3 4.99 -1.19 5.87
N VAL A 4 6.15 -1.49 6.46
CA VAL A 4 6.27 -2.36 7.64
C VAL A 4 6.73 -1.59 8.88
N THR A 5 6.58 -2.21 10.05
CA THR A 5 7.19 -1.75 11.30
C THR A 5 8.70 -2.01 11.30
N LYS A 6 9.44 -1.41 12.25
CA LYS A 6 10.86 -1.70 12.47
C LYS A 6 11.18 -3.19 12.69
N LYS A 7 10.19 -3.99 13.09
CA LYS A 7 10.30 -5.45 13.30
C LYS A 7 9.78 -6.27 12.10
N GLY A 8 9.55 -5.64 10.94
CA GLY A 8 9.08 -6.29 9.72
C GLY A 8 7.59 -6.65 9.70
N LYS A 9 6.80 -6.28 10.72
CA LYS A 9 5.35 -6.57 10.73
C LYS A 9 4.59 -5.63 9.78
N PRO A 10 3.65 -6.13 8.96
CA PRO A 10 2.77 -5.31 8.11
C PRO A 10 2.03 -4.23 8.89
N LYS A 11 1.90 -3.04 8.31
CA LYS A 11 1.06 -1.95 8.84
C LYS A 11 -0.28 -1.82 8.14
N ILE A 12 -0.36 -2.25 6.88
CA ILE A 12 -1.60 -2.34 6.13
C ILE A 12 -2.23 -3.68 6.50
N VAL A 13 -3.41 -3.64 7.12
CA VAL A 13 -4.08 -4.76 7.77
C VAL A 13 -5.59 -4.68 7.51
N GLU A 14 -6.27 -5.83 7.57
CA GLU A 14 -7.73 -5.92 7.38
C GLU A 14 -8.52 -5.06 8.38
N LYS A 15 -8.05 -5.01 9.64
CA LYS A 15 -8.68 -4.23 10.69
C LYS A 15 -7.65 -3.58 11.60
N CYS A 16 -7.76 -2.27 11.77
CA CYS A 16 -6.92 -1.53 12.70
C CYS A 16 -7.14 -2.05 14.13
N ARG A 17 -6.03 -2.30 14.84
CA ARG A 17 -6.04 -2.71 16.26
C ARG A 17 -5.85 -1.53 17.20
N LEU A 18 -5.40 -0.40 16.67
CA LEU A 18 -5.26 0.86 17.39
C LEU A 18 -6.54 1.69 17.22
N PRO A 19 -6.81 2.65 18.14
CA PRO A 19 -7.92 3.58 17.98
C PRO A 19 -7.89 4.26 16.61
N LEU A 20 -9.03 4.27 15.92
CA LEU A 20 -9.16 4.92 14.62
C LEU A 20 -9.10 6.44 14.78
N THR A 21 -8.33 7.10 13.92
CA THR A 21 -8.36 8.57 13.78
C THR A 21 -9.53 9.02 12.91
N GLY A 22 -9.87 8.23 11.88
CA GLY A 22 -11.02 8.42 11.00
C GLY A 22 -11.42 7.08 10.39
N LEU A 23 -12.69 6.94 10.00
CA LEU A 23 -13.25 5.74 9.40
C LEU A 23 -13.42 5.96 7.90
N ARG A 24 -12.88 5.05 7.07
CA ARG A 24 -13.03 5.07 5.59
C ARG A 24 -12.71 6.44 4.95
N CYS A 25 -11.68 7.12 5.45
CA CYS A 25 -11.36 8.50 5.05
C CYS A 25 -10.01 8.62 4.32
N VAL A 26 -9.42 7.51 3.90
CA VAL A 26 -8.14 7.48 3.18
C VAL A 26 -8.42 7.08 1.75
N ASP A 27 -7.99 7.89 0.79
CA ASP A 27 -8.15 7.63 -0.65
C ASP A 27 -6.90 6.99 -1.28
N LEU A 28 -5.71 7.28 -0.74
CA LEU A 28 -4.43 6.84 -1.28
C LEU A 28 -3.44 6.50 -0.15
N ILE A 29 -2.74 5.38 -0.28
CA ILE A 29 -1.69 4.95 0.64
C ILE A 29 -0.38 4.87 -0.13
N ILE A 30 0.52 5.82 0.12
CA ILE A 30 1.88 5.82 -0.44
C ILE A 30 2.86 5.30 0.61
N THR A 31 3.67 4.32 0.22
CA THR A 31 4.73 3.75 1.06
C THR A 31 6.08 3.75 0.36
N ASP A 32 7.11 3.29 1.05
CA ASP A 32 8.43 3.02 0.48
C ASP A 32 8.43 1.84 -0.53
N MET A 33 7.41 0.98 -0.49
CA MET A 33 7.32 -0.22 -1.35
C MET A 33 6.33 -0.10 -2.50
N CYS A 34 5.21 0.61 -2.29
CA CYS A 34 4.11 0.68 -3.24
C CYS A 34 3.14 1.85 -3.00
N VAL A 35 2.26 2.08 -3.97
CA VAL A 35 1.09 2.96 -3.89
C VAL A 35 -0.19 2.12 -4.03
N PHE A 36 -1.10 2.28 -3.08
CA PHE A 36 -2.46 1.75 -3.16
C PHE A 36 -3.49 2.86 -3.31
N GLU A 37 -4.42 2.71 -4.25
CA GLU A 37 -5.71 3.40 -4.23
C GLU A 37 -6.67 2.66 -3.30
N VAL A 38 -7.50 3.42 -2.59
CA VAL A 38 -8.48 2.91 -1.64
C VAL A 38 -9.86 3.26 -2.16
N HIS A 39 -10.68 2.24 -2.42
CA HIS A 39 -12.07 2.41 -2.82
C HIS A 39 -12.99 1.87 -1.73
N GLU A 40 -14.02 2.62 -1.38
CA GLU A 40 -14.93 2.27 -0.27
C GLU A 40 -15.56 0.87 -0.45
N ASP A 41 -15.97 0.53 -1.67
CA ASP A 41 -16.67 -0.74 -1.96
C ASP A 41 -15.74 -1.88 -2.41
N GLN A 42 -14.50 -1.58 -2.81
CA GLN A 42 -13.62 -2.56 -3.46
C GLN A 42 -12.34 -2.86 -2.67
N GLY A 43 -12.06 -2.08 -1.61
CA GLY A 43 -10.84 -2.20 -0.83
C GLY A 43 -9.64 -1.57 -1.55
N LEU A 44 -8.51 -2.26 -1.51
CA LEU A 44 -7.23 -1.75 -2.00
C LEU A 44 -6.94 -2.21 -3.43
N THR A 45 -6.42 -1.29 -4.25
CA THR A 45 -5.87 -1.56 -5.58
C THR A 45 -4.42 -1.12 -5.65
N LEU A 46 -3.50 -2.05 -5.91
CA LEU A 46 -2.08 -1.77 -6.14
C LEU A 46 -1.91 -1.08 -7.50
N VAL A 47 -1.49 0.18 -7.49
CA VAL A 47 -1.38 1.00 -8.72
C VAL A 47 0.06 1.33 -9.08
N GLU A 48 0.97 1.41 -8.10
CA GLU A 48 2.40 1.57 -8.35
C GLU A 48 3.25 0.71 -7.42
N ILE A 49 4.41 0.25 -7.90
CA ILE A 49 5.39 -0.53 -7.15
C ILE A 49 6.79 0.06 -7.28
N THR A 50 7.55 0.09 -6.18
CA THR A 50 8.93 0.56 -6.18
C THR A 50 9.81 -0.30 -7.10
N GLU A 51 10.81 0.33 -7.72
CA GLU A 51 11.78 -0.36 -8.57
C GLU A 51 12.48 -1.49 -7.80
N GLY A 52 12.72 -2.62 -8.47
CA GLY A 52 13.36 -3.80 -7.87
C GLY A 52 12.47 -4.67 -6.97
N LEU A 53 11.22 -4.28 -6.70
CA LEU A 53 10.23 -5.13 -6.02
C LEU A 53 9.28 -5.80 -7.01
N ALA A 54 8.79 -6.97 -6.61
CA ALA A 54 7.75 -7.73 -7.28
C ALA A 54 6.43 -7.69 -6.49
N VAL A 55 5.31 -8.01 -7.15
CA VAL A 55 3.98 -8.02 -6.50
C VAL A 55 3.97 -8.99 -5.30
N GLU A 56 4.69 -10.11 -5.40
CA GLU A 56 4.83 -11.09 -4.33
C GLU A 56 5.46 -10.51 -3.06
N ASP A 57 6.36 -9.52 -3.19
CA ASP A 57 6.95 -8.83 -2.04
C ASP A 57 5.90 -7.99 -1.31
N ILE A 58 5.00 -7.36 -2.06
CA ILE A 58 3.89 -6.58 -1.52
C ILE A 58 2.88 -7.49 -0.83
N ILE A 59 2.55 -8.64 -1.45
CA ILE A 59 1.68 -9.66 -0.85
C ILE A 59 2.25 -10.13 0.49
N ARG A 60 3.55 -10.42 0.57
CA ARG A 60 4.20 -10.87 1.81
C ARG A 60 4.26 -9.78 2.89
N SER A 61 4.20 -8.52 2.49
CA SER A 61 4.37 -7.36 3.38
C SER A 61 3.06 -6.66 3.76
N THR A 62 1.93 -7.12 3.21
CA THR A 62 0.57 -6.61 3.43
C THR A 62 -0.29 -7.69 4.10
N ALA A 63 -1.06 -7.36 5.13
CA ALA A 63 -1.87 -8.33 5.87
C ALA A 63 -3.39 -8.16 5.63
N CYS A 64 -3.75 -7.89 4.38
CA CYS A 64 -5.10 -7.92 3.84
C CYS A 64 -5.03 -8.19 2.34
N ASP A 65 -6.16 -8.58 1.76
CA ASP A 65 -6.26 -8.77 0.32
C ASP A 65 -6.25 -7.43 -0.42
N PHE A 66 -5.77 -7.45 -1.66
CA PHE A 66 -5.80 -6.31 -2.56
C PHE A 66 -5.83 -6.79 -4.01
N LYS A 67 -6.34 -5.94 -4.89
CA LYS A 67 -6.30 -6.16 -6.34
C LYS A 67 -5.03 -5.58 -6.92
N VAL A 68 -4.56 -6.14 -8.02
CA VAL A 68 -3.47 -5.55 -8.82
C VAL A 68 -4.08 -4.84 -10.01
N SER A 69 -3.72 -3.58 -10.21
CA SER A 69 -4.15 -2.84 -11.39
C SER A 69 -3.63 -3.51 -12.67
N PRO A 70 -4.45 -3.65 -13.72
CA PRO A 70 -3.96 -4.10 -15.03
C PRO A 70 -2.93 -3.12 -15.62
N ASP A 71 -2.95 -1.86 -15.18
CA ASP A 71 -2.05 -0.80 -15.58
C ASP A 71 -0.98 -0.51 -14.51
N LEU A 72 -0.60 -1.50 -13.69
CA LEU A 72 0.42 -1.36 -12.64
C LEU A 72 1.72 -0.76 -13.21
N LYS A 73 2.19 0.33 -12.60
CA LYS A 73 3.40 1.05 -13.03
C LYS A 73 4.52 0.97 -11.99
N ARG A 74 5.72 1.36 -12.42
CA ARG A 74 6.79 1.69 -11.48
C ARG A 74 6.47 3.00 -10.76
N MET A 75 6.78 3.03 -9.47
CA MET A 75 6.53 4.19 -8.62
C MET A 75 7.36 5.38 -9.10
N GLN A 76 6.69 6.50 -9.32
CA GLN A 76 7.34 7.71 -9.80
C GLN A 76 8.16 8.37 -8.68
N GLN A 77 9.28 8.96 -9.04
CA GLN A 77 10.06 9.83 -8.16
C GLN A 77 10.05 11.23 -8.75
N ALA A 78 9.90 12.24 -7.92
CA ALA A 78 10.06 13.61 -8.37
C ALA A 78 11.54 13.84 -8.71
N ASP A 79 11.81 14.47 -9.85
CA ASP A 79 13.17 14.84 -10.23
C ASP A 79 13.74 15.81 -9.18
N MET A 80 14.90 15.46 -8.62
CA MET A 80 15.69 16.41 -7.85
C MET A 80 16.44 17.30 -8.84
N LEU A 81 15.88 18.48 -9.14
CA LEU A 81 16.58 19.57 -9.82
C LEU A 81 17.79 20.05 -9.00
#